data_AF-A0A101MBG5-F1
#
_entry.id   AF-A0A101MBG5-F1
#
_cell.length_a   1.000
_cell.length_b   1.000
_cell.length_c   1.000
_cell.angle_alpha   90.00
_cell.angle_beta   90.00
_cell.angle_gamma   90.00
#
_symmetry.space_group_name_H-M   'P 1'
#
loop_
_entity.id
_entity.type
_entity.pdbx_description
1 polymer ?
#
loop_
_entity_poly.entity_id
_entity_poly.type
_entity_poly.pdbx_seq_one_letter_code
_entity_poly.pdbx_strand_id
1 'polypeptide(L)'
;MATSTKIWITPENVGVFSSSNLSRASARKVSEVLQHYMDNHHIYLNEIQFHDHIVHFMLTIWALGASPETIQLQYEREDKRQRPAYPRNEKVIASFADKDEFMKHMFQEEH
;
A
#
# COMPACT_ATOMS: atom_id res chain seq x y z
N MET A 1 13.67 6.13 6.26
CA MET A 1 13.58 6.66 4.87
C MET A 1 12.87 5.63 4.01
N ALA A 2 12.17 6.09 2.98
CA ALA A 2 11.48 5.24 2.04
C ALA A 2 12.47 4.55 1.09
N THR A 3 12.10 3.39 0.57
CA THR A 3 12.78 2.68 -0.54
C THR A 3 11.73 2.19 -1.52
N SER A 4 12.13 1.48 -2.58
CA SER A 4 11.19 0.82 -3.50
C SER A 4 10.28 -0.23 -2.83
N THR A 5 10.64 -0.70 -1.63
CA THR A 5 9.93 -1.77 -0.90
C THR A 5 9.69 -1.40 0.57
N LYS A 6 9.83 -0.12 0.93
CA LYS A 6 9.62 0.35 2.29
C LYS A 6 8.82 1.63 2.30
N ILE A 7 7.63 1.58 2.89
CA ILE A 7 6.79 2.75 3.10
C ILE A 7 7.32 3.53 4.31
N TRP A 8 7.51 4.84 4.13
CA TRP A 8 7.96 5.74 5.19
C TRP A 8 7.39 7.15 4.99
N ILE A 9 6.30 7.42 5.69
CA ILE A 9 5.60 8.70 5.68
C ILE A 9 6.00 9.49 6.92
N THR A 10 6.18 10.80 6.74
CA THR A 10 6.46 11.73 7.83
C THR A 10 5.54 12.95 7.73
N PRO A 11 5.34 13.71 8.81
CA PRO A 11 4.54 14.94 8.79
C PRO A 11 5.06 16.04 7.85
N GLU A 12 6.27 15.89 7.29
CA GLU A 12 6.81 16.79 6.28
C GLU A 12 6.36 16.41 4.85
N ASN A 13 5.82 15.20 4.66
CA ASN A 13 5.43 14.64 3.36
C ASN A 13 3.90 14.54 3.22
N VAL A 14 3.20 15.66 3.38
CA VAL A 14 1.73 15.68 3.56
C VAL A 14 0.90 15.68 2.27
N GLY A 15 1.55 15.71 1.11
CA GLY A 15 0.89 15.82 -0.19
C GLY A 15 0.42 17.25 -0.50
N VAL A 16 -0.60 17.36 -1.37
CA VAL A 16 -1.12 18.66 -1.85
C VAL A 16 -1.96 19.37 -0.79
N PHE A 17 -2.65 18.61 0.06
CA PHE A 17 -3.52 19.14 1.11
C PHE A 17 -3.41 18.28 2.37
N SER A 18 -3.38 18.95 3.53
CA SER A 18 -3.52 18.29 4.83
C SER A 18 -4.13 19.22 5.87
N SER A 19 -4.66 18.63 6.94
CA SER A 19 -4.94 19.37 8.16
C SER A 19 -3.64 19.89 8.79
N SER A 20 -3.75 20.95 9.57
CA SER A 20 -2.63 21.46 10.37
C SER A 20 -2.26 20.45 11.46
N ASN A 21 -0.97 20.27 11.71
CA ASN A 21 -0.41 19.49 12.82
C ASN A 21 -0.59 17.97 12.73
N LEU A 22 -0.23 17.36 11.59
CA LEU A 22 -0.13 15.90 11.51
C LEU A 22 0.92 15.36 12.50
N SER A 23 0.52 14.39 13.31
CA SER A 23 1.41 13.82 14.33
C SER A 23 2.40 12.82 13.73
N ARG A 24 3.62 12.75 14.28
CA ARG A 24 4.59 11.68 13.94
C ARG A 24 4.05 10.29 14.26
N ALA A 25 3.20 10.16 15.29
CA ALA A 25 2.58 8.90 15.65
C ALA A 25 1.60 8.42 14.57
N SER A 26 0.76 9.31 14.06
CA SER A 26 -0.16 9.01 12.95
C SER A 26 0.62 8.68 11.67
N ALA A 27 1.68 9.44 11.36
CA ALA A 27 2.54 9.17 10.20
C ALA A 27 3.23 7.79 10.27
N ARG A 28 3.71 7.41 11.46
CA ARG A 28 4.25 6.08 11.71
C ARG A 28 3.18 5.00 11.51
N LYS A 29 1.99 5.20 12.08
CA LYS A 29 0.92 4.22 11.99
C LYS A 29 0.44 4.01 10.56
N VAL A 30 0.24 5.08 9.77
CA VAL A 30 -0.11 4.94 8.34
C VAL A 30 0.99 4.23 7.55
N SER A 31 2.27 4.46 7.89
CA SER A 31 3.37 3.72 7.27
C SER A 31 3.34 2.23 7.60
N GLU A 32 3.06 1.87 8.86
CA GLU A 32 2.97 0.47 9.31
C GLU A 32 1.84 -0.29 8.61
N VAL A 33 0.64 0.29 8.54
CA VAL A 33 -0.51 -0.39 7.91
C VAL A 33 -0.36 -0.49 6.39
N LEU A 34 0.21 0.53 5.74
CA LEU A 34 0.50 0.48 4.30
C LEU A 34 1.64 -0.48 3.96
N GLN A 35 2.61 -0.64 4.85
CA GLN A 35 3.65 -1.67 4.71
C GLN A 35 3.02 -3.06 4.81
N HIS A 36 2.20 -3.31 5.83
CA HIS A 36 1.47 -4.58 5.96
C HIS A 36 0.61 -4.85 4.72
N TYR A 37 -0.07 -3.84 4.21
CA TYR A 37 -0.84 -3.96 2.98
C TYR A 37 0.00 -4.41 1.79
N MET A 38 1.10 -3.71 1.51
CA MET A 38 2.00 -4.03 0.41
C MET A 38 2.60 -5.44 0.51
N ASP A 39 2.85 -5.90 1.73
CA ASP A 39 3.47 -7.21 1.97
C ASP A 39 2.49 -8.38 1.88
N ASN A 40 1.19 -8.15 2.11
CA ASN A 40 0.21 -9.23 2.32
C ASN A 40 -0.97 -9.22 1.36
N HIS A 41 -1.26 -8.13 0.66
CA HIS A 41 -2.48 -7.99 -0.12
C HIS A 41 -2.26 -7.72 -1.60
N HIS A 42 -3.18 -8.23 -2.39
CA HIS A 42 -3.23 -8.01 -3.83
C HIS A 42 -3.73 -6.60 -4.15
N ILE A 43 -3.32 -6.04 -5.29
CA ILE A 43 -3.80 -4.74 -5.79
C ILE A 43 -5.29 -4.76 -6.19
N TYR A 44 -5.86 -5.96 -6.32
CA TYR A 44 -7.27 -6.19 -6.60
C TYR A 44 -7.96 -6.75 -5.37
N LEU A 45 -9.16 -6.23 -5.09
CA LEU A 45 -10.04 -6.64 -4.02
C LEU A 45 -10.65 -8.03 -4.27
N ASN A 46 -10.78 -8.44 -5.54
CA ASN A 46 -11.48 -9.68 -5.93
C ASN A 46 -10.97 -10.23 -7.28
N GLU A 47 -11.48 -11.41 -7.67
CA GLU A 47 -11.12 -12.10 -8.92
C GLU A 47 -11.70 -11.47 -10.19
N ILE A 48 -12.58 -10.47 -10.06
CA ILE A 48 -13.07 -9.66 -11.19
C ILE A 48 -12.35 -8.31 -11.30
N GLN A 49 -11.16 -8.22 -10.66
CA GLN A 49 -10.18 -7.14 -10.82
C GLN A 49 -10.66 -5.75 -10.39
N PHE A 50 -11.49 -5.67 -9.34
CA PHE A 50 -11.79 -4.39 -8.72
C PHE A 50 -10.56 -3.85 -8.00
N HIS A 51 -10.10 -2.66 -8.38
CA HIS A 51 -8.96 -2.02 -7.74
C HIS A 51 -9.22 -1.80 -6.26
N ASP A 52 -8.24 -2.16 -5.43
CA ASP A 52 -8.30 -1.91 -4.01
C ASP A 52 -7.91 -0.46 -3.67
N HIS A 53 -8.81 0.24 -3.00
CA HIS A 53 -8.67 1.66 -2.68
C HIS A 53 -8.07 1.92 -1.28
N ILE A 54 -7.64 0.88 -0.55
CA ILE A 54 -7.16 1.04 0.83
C ILE A 54 -5.99 2.01 0.95
N VAL A 55 -5.08 2.04 -0.03
CA VAL A 55 -3.95 2.99 -0.05
C VAL A 55 -4.46 4.43 -0.06
N HIS A 56 -5.38 4.73 -0.96
CA HIS A 56 -6.00 6.05 -1.06
C HIS A 56 -6.73 6.43 0.22
N PHE A 57 -7.48 5.49 0.78
CA PHE A 57 -8.23 5.70 2.02
C PHE A 57 -7.31 6.03 3.20
N MET A 58 -6.28 5.22 3.43
CA MET A 58 -5.33 5.40 4.53
C MET A 58 -4.57 6.73 4.45
N LEU A 59 -4.09 7.10 3.25
CA LEU A 59 -3.44 8.38 3.02
C LEU A 59 -4.39 9.55 3.23
N THR A 60 -5.65 9.42 2.78
CA THR A 60 -6.67 10.47 2.92
C THR A 60 -7.00 10.72 4.38
N ILE A 61 -7.32 9.69 5.17
CA ILE A 61 -7.66 9.90 6.57
C ILE A 61 -6.48 10.43 7.38
N TRP A 62 -5.25 10.00 7.06
CA TRP A 62 -4.05 10.55 7.67
C TRP A 62 -3.90 12.03 7.34
N ALA A 63 -4.02 12.43 6.06
CA ALA A 63 -3.97 13.83 5.64
C ALA A 63 -5.08 14.69 6.28
N LEU A 64 -6.23 14.10 6.59
CA LEU A 64 -7.32 14.77 7.31
C LEU A 64 -7.15 14.80 8.84
N GLY A 65 -6.06 14.24 9.38
CA GLY A 65 -5.72 14.32 10.80
C GLY A 65 -6.18 13.14 11.65
N ALA A 66 -6.42 11.96 11.05
CA ALA A 66 -6.76 10.77 11.81
C ALA A 66 -5.70 10.40 12.86
N SER A 67 -6.17 9.97 14.03
CA SER A 67 -5.31 9.46 15.10
C SER A 67 -4.74 8.08 14.73
N PRO A 68 -3.65 7.62 15.38
CA PRO A 68 -3.14 6.26 15.18
C PRO A 68 -4.21 5.19 15.40
N GLU A 69 -5.07 5.35 16.41
CA GLU A 69 -6.15 4.42 16.74
C GLU A 69 -7.20 4.39 15.63
N THR A 70 -7.52 5.56 15.07
CA THR A 70 -8.46 5.66 13.95
C THR A 70 -7.90 4.98 12.71
N ILE A 71 -6.62 5.22 12.39
CA ILE A 71 -5.96 4.59 11.23
C ILE A 71 -5.96 3.06 11.38
N GLN A 72 -5.55 2.56 12.56
CA GLN A 72 -5.55 1.12 12.85
C GLN A 72 -6.95 0.52 12.72
N LEU A 73 -7.96 1.13 13.33
CA LEU A 73 -9.34 0.66 13.30
C LEU A 73 -9.90 0.61 11.88
N GLN A 74 -9.64 1.64 11.06
CA GLN A 74 -10.12 1.65 9.68
C GLN A 74 -9.37 0.64 8.83
N TYR A 75 -8.06 0.49 9.02
CA TYR A 75 -7.28 -0.53 8.33
C TYR A 75 -7.81 -1.94 8.61
N GLU A 76 -7.99 -2.33 9.87
CA GLU A 76 -8.49 -3.66 10.26
C GLU A 76 -9.89 -3.99 9.70
N ARG A 77 -10.72 -2.96 9.42
CA ARG A 77 -12.03 -3.14 8.79
C ARG A 77 -11.95 -3.43 7.30
N GLU A 78 -10.95 -2.87 6.63
CA GLU A 78 -10.73 -3.00 5.19
C GLU A 78 -9.83 -4.20 4.86
N ASP A 79 -8.86 -4.52 5.70
CA ASP A 79 -7.91 -5.64 5.57
C ASP A 79 -8.62 -6.99 5.37
N LYS A 80 -9.70 -7.24 6.12
CA LYS A 80 -10.44 -8.52 6.13
C LYS A 80 -11.11 -8.91 4.82
N ARG A 81 -11.33 -7.94 3.92
CA ARG A 81 -11.95 -8.18 2.61
C ARG A 81 -10.93 -8.21 1.47
N GLN A 82 -9.65 -7.98 1.77
CA GLN A 82 -8.61 -7.98 0.78
C GLN A 82 -8.19 -9.39 0.40
N ARG A 83 -7.83 -9.54 -0.87
CA ARG A 83 -7.27 -10.77 -1.41
C ARG A 83 -5.79 -10.86 -1.03
N PRO A 84 -5.26 -12.05 -0.69
CA PRO A 84 -3.84 -12.20 -0.38
C PRO A 84 -2.96 -11.92 -1.62
N ALA A 85 -1.78 -11.36 -1.39
CA ALA A 85 -0.75 -11.24 -2.41
C ALA A 85 -0.25 -12.61 -2.87
N TYR A 86 0.21 -12.70 -4.12
CA TYR A 86 0.91 -13.88 -4.59
C TYR A 86 2.29 -14.02 -3.93
N PRO A 87 2.77 -15.25 -3.70
CA PRO A 87 4.14 -15.45 -3.26
C PRO A 87 5.13 -14.87 -4.28
N ARG A 88 6.11 -14.08 -3.82
CA ARG A 88 7.14 -13.54 -4.73
C ARG A 88 7.87 -14.67 -5.46
N ASN A 89 7.87 -14.60 -6.78
CA ASN A 89 8.74 -15.41 -7.61
C ASN A 89 10.02 -14.63 -7.97
N GLU A 90 11.07 -14.80 -7.18
CA GLU A 90 12.37 -14.11 -7.36
C GLU A 90 12.97 -14.30 -8.76
N LYS A 91 12.73 -15.46 -9.40
CA LYS A 91 13.25 -15.73 -10.74
C LYS A 91 12.54 -14.88 -11.80
N VAL A 92 11.21 -14.75 -11.69
CA VAL A 92 10.41 -13.90 -12.58
C VAL A 92 10.73 -12.43 -12.32
N ILE A 93 10.84 -12.02 -11.06
CA ILE A 93 11.20 -10.63 -10.73
C ILE A 93 12.59 -10.27 -11.28
N ALA A 94 13.56 -11.18 -11.18
CA ALA A 94 14.88 -10.96 -11.75
C ALA A 94 14.87 -10.87 -13.29
N SER A 95 13.94 -11.57 -13.97
CA SER A 95 13.84 -11.50 -15.44
C SER A 95 13.30 -10.15 -15.92
N PHE A 96 12.59 -9.39 -15.08
CA PHE A 96 12.05 -8.07 -15.44
C PHE A 96 13.13 -7.00 -15.72
N ALA A 97 14.41 -7.28 -15.45
CA ALA A 97 15.51 -6.45 -15.93
C ALA A 97 15.62 -6.46 -17.46
N ASP A 98 15.15 -7.54 -18.10
CA ASP A 98 15.00 -7.62 -19.55
C ASP A 98 13.61 -7.13 -19.98
N LYS A 99 13.59 -6.25 -20.98
CA LYS A 99 12.34 -5.63 -21.44
C LYS A 99 11.41 -6.64 -22.08
N ASP A 100 11.92 -7.57 -22.87
CA ASP A 100 11.09 -8.53 -23.59
C ASP A 100 10.48 -9.54 -22.61
N GLU A 101 11.23 -9.95 -21.59
CA GLU A 101 10.71 -10.74 -20.46
C GLU A 101 9.64 -9.96 -19.68
N PHE A 102 9.89 -8.70 -19.30
CA PHE A 102 8.88 -7.87 -18.63
C PHE A 102 7.58 -7.77 -19.44
N MET A 103 7.68 -7.54 -20.75
CA MET A 103 6.52 -7.40 -21.63
C MET A 103 5.69 -8.69 -21.73
N LYS A 104 6.30 -9.88 -21.61
CA LYS A 104 5.58 -11.16 -21.60
C LYS A 104 4.67 -11.32 -20.39
N HIS A 105 5.01 -10.70 -19.26
CA HIS A 105 4.27 -10.79 -18.01
C HIS A 105 3.28 -9.63 -17.79
N MET A 106 3.26 -8.63 -18.66
CA MET A 106 2.28 -7.55 -18.57
C MET A 106 0.84 -8.09 -18.69
N PHE A 107 -0.05 -7.60 -17.82
CA PHE A 107 -1.47 -8.00 -17.72
C PHE A 107 -1.73 -9.47 -17.35
N GLN A 108 -0.67 -10.24 -17.08
CA GLN A 108 -0.81 -11.57 -16.49
C GLN A 108 -0.82 -11.42 -14.98
N GLU A 109 -1.96 -11.74 -14.39
CA GLU A 109 -2.12 -11.79 -12.93
C GLU A 109 -1.42 -13.03 -12.34
N GLU A 110 -1.06 -13.98 -13.19
CA GLU A 110 -0.37 -15.20 -12.81
C GLU A 110 1.09 -14.88 -12.44
N HIS A 111 1.50 -15.31 -11.23
CA HIS A 111 2.86 -15.32 -10.63
C HIS A 111 3.13 -14.33 -9.50
#